data_AF-A0A8X6WW98-F1
#
_entry.id   AF-A0A8X6WW98-F1
#
_cell.length_a   1.000
_cell.length_b   1.000
_cell.length_c   1.000
_cell.angle_alpha   90.00
_cell.angle_beta   90.00
_cell.angle_gamma   90.00
#
_symmetry.space_group_name_H-M   'P 1'
#
loop_
_entity.id
_entity.type
_entity.pdbx_description
1 polymer ?
#
loop_
_entity_poly.entity_id
_entity_poly.type
_entity_poly.pdbx_seq_one_letter_code
_entity_poly.pdbx_strand_id
1 'polypeptide(L)'
;ETRCYFPKRYIMTLLGCLGMFNIYAMRVNLSVAMVAMVNSTTPLSSNQTYQETECSNLVRYKPPTENEGFKGEQYNWDSKVQGLILGSFFYGYIATQLPGGILAERIGAKWLYGGGTLVTAVFSLLTPLAASWGTATFITVRVLEGLGEV
;
A
#
# COMPACT_ATOMS: atom_id res chain seq x y z
N GLU A 1 1.39 40.51 -28.04
CA GLU A 1 1.02 39.56 -26.97
C GLU A 1 1.47 38.16 -27.39
N THR A 2 2.66 37.75 -26.98
CA THR A 2 3.28 36.50 -27.44
C THR A 2 2.80 35.36 -26.54
N ARG A 3 1.74 34.67 -26.94
CA ARG A 3 1.30 33.45 -26.23
C ARG A 3 2.39 32.38 -26.36
N CYS A 4 3.16 32.16 -25.29
CA CYS A 4 4.02 30.99 -25.13
C CYS A 4 3.16 29.72 -25.14
N TYR A 5 2.90 29.16 -26.32
CA TYR A 5 2.31 27.84 -26.45
C TYR A 5 3.38 26.80 -26.16
N PHE A 6 3.35 26.23 -24.95
CA PHE A 6 4.09 25.00 -24.68
C PHE A 6 3.68 23.93 -25.70
N PRO A 7 4.62 23.22 -26.33
CA PRO A 7 4.29 22.19 -27.30
C PRO A 7 3.53 21.07 -26.58
N LYS A 8 2.34 20.71 -27.10
CA LYS A 8 1.44 19.72 -26.49
C LYS A 8 2.08 18.36 -26.22
N ARG A 9 3.15 18.02 -26.95
CA ARG A 9 3.94 16.79 -26.76
C ARG A 9 4.64 16.74 -25.39
N TYR A 10 5.25 17.85 -24.94
CA TYR A 10 5.90 17.90 -23.62
C TYR A 10 4.91 17.77 -22.47
N ILE A 11 3.71 18.34 -22.64
CA ILE A 11 2.64 18.24 -21.64
C ILE A 11 2.21 16.78 -21.47
N MET A 12 2.07 16.01 -22.56
CA MET A 12 1.72 14.58 -22.50
C MET A 12 2.81 13.75 -21.83
N THR A 13 4.09 14.00 -22.13
CA THR A 13 5.21 13.29 -21.49
C THR A 13 5.29 13.63 -20.01
N LEU A 14 5.12 14.89 -19.61
CA LEU A 14 5.10 15.30 -18.21
C LEU A 14 3.95 14.62 -17.46
N LEU A 15 2.74 14.61 -18.05
CA LEU A 15 1.58 13.97 -17.45
C LEU A 15 1.79 12.45 -17.26
N GLY A 16 2.38 11.78 -18.27
CA GLY A 16 2.74 10.36 -18.18
C GLY A 16 3.79 10.08 -17.10
N CYS A 17 4.82 10.94 -17.00
CA CYS A 17 5.84 10.82 -15.96
C CYS A 17 5.25 11.00 -14.54
N LEU A 18 4.41 12.02 -14.34
CA LEU A 18 3.72 12.26 -13.08
C LEU A 18 2.75 11.12 -12.73
N GLY A 19 2.04 10.58 -13.73
CA GLY A 19 1.15 9.43 -13.54
C GLY A 19 1.91 8.20 -13.07
N MET A 20 3.01 7.84 -13.73
CA MET A 20 3.85 6.70 -13.32
C MET A 20 4.42 6.91 -11.91
N PHE A 21 4.85 8.12 -11.58
CA PHE A 21 5.29 8.45 -10.22
C PHE A 21 4.17 8.24 -9.19
N ASN A 22 2.95 8.71 -9.48
CA ASN A 22 1.81 8.56 -8.57
C ASN A 22 1.46 7.09 -8.31
N ILE A 23 1.45 6.27 -9.36
CA ILE A 23 1.20 4.82 -9.26
C ILE A 23 2.27 4.14 -8.39
N TYR A 24 3.55 4.46 -8.62
CA TYR A 24 4.63 3.93 -7.78
C TYR A 24 4.52 4.39 -6.32
N ALA A 25 4.11 5.63 -6.07
CA ALA A 25 3.89 6.13 -4.71
C ALA A 25 2.72 5.39 -4.01
N MET A 26 1.64 5.09 -4.73
CA MET A 26 0.53 4.27 -4.21
C MET A 26 0.99 2.87 -3.79
N ARG A 27 1.91 2.24 -4.52
CA ARG A 27 2.48 0.94 -4.11
C ARG A 27 3.25 1.01 -2.80
N VAL A 28 4.01 2.08 -2.58
CA VAL A 28 4.87 2.22 -1.39
C VAL A 28 4.06 2.63 -0.16
N ASN A 29 2.97 3.39 -0.33
CA ASN A 29 2.07 3.78 0.76
C ASN A 29 1.66 2.58 1.64
N LEU A 30 1.25 1.46 1.02
CA LEU A 30 0.71 0.34 1.78
C LEU A 30 1.73 -0.33 2.70
N SER A 31 2.98 -0.49 2.26
CA SER A 31 4.01 -1.14 3.10
C SER A 31 4.29 -0.31 4.36
N VAL A 32 4.24 1.01 4.24
CA VAL A 32 4.36 1.94 5.38
C VAL A 32 3.09 1.89 6.26
N ALA A 33 1.90 1.90 5.66
CA ALA A 33 0.63 1.84 6.37
C ALA A 33 0.47 0.53 7.17
N MET A 34 0.96 -0.60 6.63
CA MET A 34 0.89 -1.90 7.29
C MET A 34 1.61 -1.92 8.65
N VAL A 35 2.75 -1.25 8.76
CA VAL A 35 3.51 -1.17 10.02
C VAL A 35 2.69 -0.49 11.13
N ALA A 36 1.81 0.44 10.75
CA ALA A 36 0.92 1.10 11.70
C ALA A 36 -0.37 0.32 11.99
N MET A 37 -0.79 -0.57 11.07
CA MET A 37 -1.99 -1.40 11.21
C MET A 37 -1.73 -2.74 11.90
N VAL A 38 -0.49 -3.23 11.95
CA VAL A 38 -0.15 -4.45 12.70
C VAL A 38 -0.07 -4.15 14.19
N ASN A 39 -0.71 -5.02 14.98
CA ASN A 39 -0.53 -5.01 16.42
C ASN A 39 0.92 -5.40 16.79
N SER A 40 1.72 -4.39 17.13
CA SER A 40 3.05 -4.57 17.72
C SER A 40 2.95 -4.76 19.22
N THR A 41 2.05 -5.65 19.69
CA THR A 41 2.24 -6.24 21.02
C THR A 41 3.50 -7.09 20.92
N THR A 42 4.62 -6.52 21.36
CA THR A 42 5.59 -7.34 22.05
C THR A 42 4.78 -8.14 23.07
N PRO A 43 4.84 -9.48 23.06
CA PRO A 43 4.38 -10.21 24.22
C PRO A 43 5.31 -9.72 25.34
N LEU A 44 4.86 -8.73 26.12
CA LEU A 44 5.26 -8.64 27.50
C LEU A 44 4.70 -9.92 28.11
N SER A 45 5.49 -10.98 27.96
CA SER A 45 5.58 -12.06 28.90
C SER A 45 5.83 -11.37 30.24
N SER A 46 4.73 -11.03 30.92
CA SER A 46 4.71 -11.03 32.36
C SER A 46 4.98 -12.48 32.75
N ASN A 47 6.27 -12.88 32.72
CA ASN A 47 6.84 -13.78 33.70
C ASN A 47 8.31 -14.17 33.54
N GLN A 48 9.13 -13.69 32.58
CA GLN A 48 10.56 -14.06 32.65
C GLN A 48 11.54 -12.92 32.34
N THR A 49 12.32 -12.64 33.39
CA THR A 49 13.55 -11.86 33.47
C THR A 49 14.57 -12.39 32.45
N TYR A 50 14.74 -11.72 31.32
CA TYR A 50 15.96 -11.81 30.53
C TYR A 50 16.37 -10.40 30.13
N GLN A 51 17.22 -9.81 30.98
CA GLN A 51 18.05 -8.68 30.63
C GLN A 51 19.10 -9.15 29.64
N GLU A 52 19.06 -8.62 28.42
CA GLU A 52 20.28 -8.21 27.75
C GLU A 52 20.15 -6.72 27.47
N THR A 53 20.68 -5.93 28.40
CA THR A 53 20.64 -4.47 28.34
C THR A 53 22.08 -3.98 28.36
N GLU A 54 22.56 -3.47 27.22
CA GLU A 54 23.83 -2.73 27.17
C GLU A 54 23.74 -1.33 27.84
N CYS A 55 22.69 -1.02 28.61
CA CYS A 55 22.62 0.17 29.47
C CYS A 55 21.51 0.06 30.54
N SER A 56 21.85 -0.32 31.77
CA SER A 56 20.91 -0.65 32.86
C SER A 56 20.20 0.51 33.58
N ASN A 57 20.34 1.79 33.20
CA ASN A 57 19.86 2.89 34.06
C ASN A 57 19.06 4.03 33.40
N LEU A 58 18.54 3.87 32.17
CA LEU A 58 17.69 4.90 31.53
C LEU A 58 16.21 4.51 31.37
N VAL A 59 15.77 3.33 31.80
CA VAL A 59 14.36 2.95 31.70
C VAL A 59 13.59 3.51 32.90
N ARG A 60 13.26 4.81 32.84
CA ARG A 60 12.08 5.31 33.54
C ARG A 60 10.87 4.77 32.79
N TYR A 61 10.38 3.60 33.21
CA TYR A 61 9.09 3.07 32.78
C TYR A 61 8.01 4.07 33.21
N LYS A 62 7.62 4.93 32.28
CA LYS A 62 6.44 5.77 32.40
C LYS A 62 5.27 4.86 32.02
N PRO A 63 4.36 4.51 32.94
CA PRO A 63 3.15 3.80 32.55
C PRO A 63 2.46 4.64 31.47
N PRO A 64 1.97 4.04 30.38
CA PRO A 64 1.38 4.78 29.28
C PRO A 64 0.25 5.64 29.84
N THR A 65 0.45 6.95 29.81
CA THR A 65 -0.64 7.89 29.98
C THR A 65 -1.58 7.65 28.81
N GLU A 66 -2.81 7.25 29.13
CA GLU A 66 -3.82 6.58 28.29
C GLU A 66 -4.22 7.30 26.99
N ASN A 67 -3.60 8.40 26.57
CA ASN A 67 -4.12 9.23 25.48
C ASN A 67 -3.09 9.72 24.46
N GLU A 68 -2.08 8.91 24.13
CA GLU A 68 -1.28 9.08 22.90
C GLU A 68 -1.22 7.75 22.12
N GLY A 69 -2.29 6.95 22.20
CA GLY A 69 -2.43 5.71 21.42
C GLY A 69 -2.77 6.02 19.96
N PHE A 70 -2.07 5.37 19.03
CA PHE A 70 -2.38 5.41 17.61
C PHE A 70 -3.88 5.08 17.40
N LYS A 71 -4.66 6.02 16.87
CA LYS A 71 -6.14 5.93 16.74
C LYS A 71 -6.63 4.96 15.65
N GLY A 72 -5.79 4.04 15.20
CA GLY A 72 -6.12 3.05 14.17
C GLY A 72 -6.49 1.70 14.76
N GLU A 73 -7.43 1.00 14.14
CA GLU A 73 -7.67 -0.42 14.43
C GLU A 73 -6.40 -1.23 14.15
N GLN A 74 -5.91 -1.95 15.17
CA GLN A 74 -4.74 -2.81 15.05
C GLN A 74 -5.18 -4.25 14.79
N TYR A 75 -4.57 -4.89 13.78
CA TYR A 75 -4.87 -6.25 13.37
C TYR A 75 -3.76 -7.21 13.81
N ASN A 76 -4.16 -8.38 14.32
CA ASN A 76 -3.25 -9.46 14.69
C ASN A 76 -2.77 -10.22 13.44
N TRP A 77 -2.07 -9.54 12.54
CA TRP A 77 -1.46 -10.17 11.36
C TRP A 77 -0.09 -10.73 11.69
N ASP A 78 0.04 -12.05 11.65
CA ASP A 78 1.33 -12.72 11.74
C ASP A 78 2.28 -12.29 10.60
N SER A 79 3.59 -12.39 10.81
CA SER A 79 4.61 -12.03 9.81
C SER A 79 4.39 -12.76 8.48
N LYS A 80 3.88 -14.00 8.52
CA LYS A 80 3.53 -14.75 7.31
C LYS A 80 2.36 -14.13 6.56
N VAL A 81 1.35 -13.63 7.27
CA VAL A 81 0.17 -12.97 6.70
C VAL A 81 0.55 -11.62 6.10
N GLN A 82 1.40 -10.84 6.77
CA GLN A 82 1.94 -9.59 6.24
C GLN A 82 2.68 -9.81 4.92
N GLY A 83 3.56 -10.83 4.87
CA GLY A 83 4.25 -11.23 3.65
C GLY A 83 3.28 -11.67 2.54
N LEU A 84 2.23 -12.42 2.89
CA LEU A 84 1.17 -12.80 1.95
C LEU A 84 0.39 -11.61 1.42
N ILE A 85 0.09 -10.62 2.26
CA ILE A 85 -0.61 -9.40 1.85
C ILE A 85 0.25 -8.59 0.87
N LEU A 86 1.53 -8.34 1.20
CA LEU A 86 2.45 -7.68 0.25
C LEU A 86 2.61 -8.48 -1.04
N GLY A 87 2.71 -9.80 -0.92
CA GLY A 87 2.86 -10.73 -2.05
C GLY A 87 1.62 -10.82 -2.93
N SER A 88 0.42 -10.70 -2.36
CA SER A 88 -0.88 -10.88 -3.04
C SER A 88 -1.05 -9.93 -4.22
N PHE A 89 -0.55 -8.71 -4.07
CA PHE A 89 -0.51 -7.70 -5.11
C PHE A 89 0.25 -8.18 -6.37
N PHE A 90 1.40 -8.84 -6.19
CA PHE A 90 2.23 -9.30 -7.30
C PHE A 90 1.58 -10.43 -8.09
N TYR A 91 0.78 -11.28 -7.45
CA TYR A 91 0.02 -12.31 -8.17
C TYR A 91 -1.00 -11.69 -9.13
N GLY A 92 -1.70 -10.62 -8.70
CA GLY A 92 -2.59 -9.85 -9.57
C GLY A 92 -1.82 -9.20 -10.72
N TYR A 93 -0.72 -8.52 -10.40
CA TYR A 93 0.10 -7.81 -11.37
C TYR A 93 0.66 -8.70 -12.49
N ILE A 94 1.23 -9.86 -12.14
CA ILE A 94 1.78 -10.79 -13.13
C ILE A 94 0.67 -11.34 -14.02
N ALA A 95 -0.51 -11.62 -13.45
CA ALA A 95 -1.63 -12.17 -14.21
C ALA A 95 -2.14 -11.21 -15.29
N THR A 96 -2.11 -9.90 -15.04
CA THR A 96 -2.59 -8.90 -16.00
C THR A 96 -1.53 -8.33 -16.92
N GLN A 97 -0.25 -8.53 -16.62
CA GLN A 97 0.86 -8.02 -17.42
C GLN A 97 0.88 -8.57 -18.86
N LEU A 98 0.65 -9.88 -19.02
CA LEU A 98 0.58 -10.55 -20.33
C LEU A 98 -0.65 -10.11 -21.15
N PRO A 99 -1.89 -10.21 -20.64
CA PRO A 99 -3.07 -9.78 -21.39
C PRO A 99 -3.15 -8.26 -21.55
N GLY A 100 -2.62 -7.49 -20.60
CA GLY A 100 -2.57 -6.03 -20.64
C GLY A 100 -1.81 -5.50 -21.84
N GLY A 101 -0.70 -6.13 -22.22
CA GLY A 101 0.03 -5.78 -23.44
C GLY A 101 -0.80 -5.96 -24.72
N ILE A 102 -1.56 -7.05 -24.82
CA ILE A 102 -2.47 -7.31 -25.95
C ILE A 102 -3.64 -6.31 -25.94
N LEU A 103 -4.17 -6.00 -24.76
CA LEU A 103 -5.25 -5.04 -24.58
C LEU A 103 -4.82 -3.62 -24.94
N ALA A 104 -3.57 -3.25 -24.68
CA ALA A 104 -3.00 -1.94 -25.01
C ALA A 104 -2.97 -1.71 -26.53
N GLU A 105 -2.69 -2.76 -27.30
CA GLU A 105 -2.67 -2.71 -28.77
C GLU A 105 -4.09 -2.61 -29.35
N ARG A 106 -5.08 -3.25 -28.73
CA ARG A 106 -6.48 -3.29 -29.19
C ARG A 106 -7.28 -2.03 -28.80
N ILE A 107 -7.20 -1.60 -27.55
CA ILE A 107 -8.05 -0.55 -26.96
C ILE A 107 -7.33 0.81 -26.92
N GLY A 108 -6.00 0.79 -27.11
CA GLY A 108 -5.14 1.95 -27.06
C GLY A 108 -4.66 2.26 -25.65
N ALA A 109 -3.35 2.55 -25.54
CA ALA A 109 -2.67 2.76 -24.27
C ALA A 109 -3.31 3.85 -23.38
N LYS A 110 -3.90 4.90 -23.97
CA LYS A 110 -4.51 6.00 -23.19
C LYS A 110 -5.68 5.55 -22.30
N TRP A 111 -6.52 4.65 -22.82
CA TRP A 111 -7.73 4.19 -22.13
C TRP A 111 -7.39 3.06 -21.17
N LEU A 112 -6.45 2.19 -21.55
CA LEU A 112 -5.95 1.15 -20.67
C LEU A 112 -5.28 1.75 -19.44
N TYR A 113 -4.35 2.68 -19.65
CA TYR A 113 -3.62 3.34 -18.57
C TYR A 113 -4.55 4.11 -17.63
N GLY A 114 -5.44 4.95 -18.18
CA GLY A 114 -6.38 5.72 -17.37
C GLY A 114 -7.43 4.85 -16.66
N GLY A 115 -7.98 3.86 -17.36
CA GLY A 115 -9.01 2.97 -16.83
C GLY A 115 -8.48 2.04 -15.74
N GLY A 116 -7.33 1.40 -15.97
CA GLY A 116 -6.68 0.55 -14.98
C GLY A 116 -6.31 1.33 -13.72
N THR A 117 -5.66 2.48 -13.88
CA THR A 117 -5.30 3.36 -12.76
C THR A 117 -6.53 3.83 -11.97
N LEU A 118 -7.65 4.16 -12.64
CA LEU A 118 -8.89 4.56 -11.96
C LEU A 118 -9.47 3.41 -11.13
N VAL A 119 -9.49 2.20 -11.69
CA VAL A 119 -9.95 1.00 -10.97
C VAL A 119 -9.07 0.73 -9.74
N THR A 120 -7.74 0.77 -9.90
CA THR A 120 -6.79 0.62 -8.79
C THR A 120 -6.97 1.71 -7.73
N ALA A 121 -7.21 2.97 -8.13
CA ALA A 121 -7.46 4.06 -7.19
C ALA A 121 -8.75 3.86 -6.37
N VAL A 122 -9.82 3.36 -6.99
CA VAL A 122 -11.07 3.03 -6.29
C VAL A 122 -10.82 1.94 -5.25
N PHE A 123 -10.18 0.83 -5.63
CA PHE A 123 -9.87 -0.24 -4.68
C PHE A 123 -8.92 0.22 -3.56
N SER A 124 -7.98 1.12 -3.87
CA SER A 124 -7.10 1.75 -2.88
C SER A 124 -7.88 2.56 -1.83
N LEU A 125 -8.93 3.27 -2.24
CA LEU A 125 -9.83 3.96 -1.30
C LEU A 125 -10.67 2.99 -0.47
N LEU A 126 -11.00 1.81 -1.00
CA LEU A 126 -11.75 0.78 -0.27
C LEU A 126 -10.87 -0.01 0.73
N THR A 127 -9.55 0.04 0.58
CA THR A 127 -8.59 -0.69 1.43
C THR A 127 -8.76 -0.49 2.94
N PRO A 128 -8.86 0.75 3.47
CA PRO A 128 -9.07 0.93 4.91
C PRO A 128 -10.40 0.34 5.38
N LEU A 129 -11.43 0.32 4.52
CA LEU A 129 -12.73 -0.30 4.84
C LEU A 129 -12.66 -1.83 4.78
N ALA A 130 -11.89 -2.37 3.83
CA ALA A 130 -11.66 -3.81 3.71
C ALA A 130 -10.85 -4.38 4.88
N ALA A 131 -9.97 -3.57 5.48
CA ALA A 131 -9.20 -3.95 6.65
C ALA A 131 -10.12 -4.30 7.83
N SER A 132 -11.15 -3.50 8.09
CA SER A 132 -12.04 -3.68 9.25
C SER A 132 -12.99 -4.87 9.11
N TRP A 133 -13.28 -5.30 7.87
CA TRP A 133 -14.11 -6.47 7.61
C TRP A 133 -13.34 -7.79 7.68
N GLY A 134 -12.01 -7.75 7.61
CA GLY A 134 -11.15 -8.89 7.87
C GLY A 134 -10.02 -9.08 6.85
N THR A 135 -9.03 -9.87 7.27
CA THR A 135 -7.79 -10.13 6.53
C THR A 135 -8.02 -10.71 5.13
N ALA A 136 -9.01 -11.59 4.95
CA ALA A 136 -9.30 -12.20 3.66
C ALA A 136 -9.81 -11.17 2.63
N THR A 137 -10.74 -10.31 3.04
CA THR A 137 -11.27 -9.21 2.21
C THR A 137 -10.16 -8.24 1.82
N PHE A 138 -9.27 -7.93 2.76
CA PHE A 138 -8.09 -7.11 2.50
C PHE A 138 -7.20 -7.73 1.42
N ILE A 139 -6.87 -9.02 1.51
CA ILE A 139 -6.09 -9.74 0.50
C ILE A 139 -6.79 -9.74 -0.86
N THR A 140 -8.11 -9.93 -0.91
CA THR A 140 -8.86 -9.89 -2.18
C THR A 140 -8.77 -8.52 -2.84
N VAL A 141 -8.96 -7.44 -2.08
CA VAL A 141 -8.81 -6.06 -2.59
C VAL A 141 -7.40 -5.82 -3.11
N ARG A 142 -6.38 -6.35 -2.43
CA ARG A 142 -4.97 -6.26 -2.86
C ARG A 142 -4.71 -6.95 -4.21
N VAL A 143 -5.29 -8.13 -4.42
CA VAL A 143 -5.20 -8.83 -5.70
C VAL A 143 -5.90 -8.02 -6.80
N LEU A 144 -7.09 -7.46 -6.51
CA LEU A 144 -7.83 -6.62 -7.46
C LEU A 144 -7.08 -5.33 -7.83
N GLU A 145 -6.41 -4.70 -6.87
CA GLU A 145 -5.53 -3.55 -7.14
C GLU A 145 -4.39 -3.91 -8.07
N GLY A 146 -3.72 -5.06 -7.83
CA GLY A 146 -2.66 -5.55 -8.69
C GLY A 146 -3.14 -5.88 -10.11
N LEU A 147 -4.38 -6.38 -10.25
CA LEU A 147 -4.98 -6.64 -11.56
C LEU A 147 -5.24 -5.34 -12.35
N GLY A 148 -5.68 -4.27 -11.68
CA GLY A 148 -5.94 -2.97 -12.30
C GLY A 148 -4.67 -2.23 -12.72
N GLU A 149 -3.52 -2.60 -12.17
CA GLU A 149 -2.25 -1.96 -12.44
C GLU A 149 -1.53 -2.63 -13.64
N VAL A 150 -1.76 -2.10 -14.85
CA VAL A 150 -1.17 -2.55 -16.13
C VAL A 150 -0.60 -1.41 -16.95
#